data_AF-A0A0E3WGB2-F1
#
_entry.id   AF-A0A0E3WGB2-F1
#
_cell.length_a   1.000
_cell.length_b   1.000
_cell.length_c   1.000
_cell.angle_alpha   90.00
_cell.angle_beta   90.00
_cell.angle_gamma   90.00
#
_symmetry.space_group_name_H-M   'P 1'
#
loop_
_entity.id
_entity.type
_entity.pdbx_description
1 polymer ?
#
loop_
_entity_poly.entity_id
_entity_poly.type
_entity_poly.pdbx_seq_one_letter_code
_entity_poly.pdbx_strand_id
1 'polypeptide(L)'
;MKVKAMIKQNNVLREQMTPFNRSYYEDMLLGLRASKVDPVRTEELLLEAAALLLEGQAKGKNAKQIFGEHPEDYFKEIAGSAPARKVRSKLNYYLMIPWAALTGLFSVYAVAGLLLLWSTGDTEMFGQISIFTILVVGAGAIVLIEIIMKWLSSLSEDDAPKPKPFDIKGLGIYVGIAIIAVFLGIFLDNLFPVISLSPWVSLILAVAGGLGLKFIFFKS
;
A
#
# COMPACT_ATOMS: atom_id res chain seq x y z
N MET A 1 -17.93 5.50 17.85
CA MET A 1 -17.00 4.49 18.45
C MET A 1 -15.76 4.36 17.57
N LYS A 2 -14.61 3.88 18.09
CA LYS A 2 -13.44 3.62 17.23
C LYS A 2 -13.66 2.34 16.40
N VAL A 3 -13.30 2.34 15.12
CA VAL A 3 -13.43 1.18 14.19
C VAL A 3 -12.91 -0.12 14.81
N LYS A 4 -11.74 -0.09 15.46
CA LYS A 4 -11.18 -1.27 16.13
C LYS A 4 -12.10 -1.89 17.19
N ALA A 5 -12.87 -1.07 17.92
CA ALA A 5 -13.82 -1.57 18.92
C ALA A 5 -14.99 -2.28 18.23
N MET A 6 -15.49 -1.72 17.12
CA MET A 6 -16.56 -2.32 16.33
C MET A 6 -16.14 -3.67 15.74
N ILE A 7 -14.92 -3.77 15.19
CA ILE A 7 -14.36 -5.05 14.70
C ILE A 7 -14.29 -6.09 15.82
N LYS A 8 -13.84 -5.70 17.03
CA LYS A 8 -13.77 -6.62 18.17
C LYS A 8 -15.15 -7.10 18.58
N GLN A 9 -16.11 -6.20 18.66
CA GLN A 9 -17.51 -6.53 18.96
C GLN A 9 -18.10 -7.45 17.89
N ASN A 10 -17.82 -7.17 16.62
CA ASN A 10 -18.28 -7.97 15.50
C ASN A 10 -17.79 -9.42 15.58
N ASN A 11 -16.50 -9.62 15.90
CA ASN A 11 -15.94 -10.96 16.07
C ASN A 11 -16.65 -11.74 17.18
N VAL A 12 -16.97 -11.09 18.31
CA VAL A 12 -17.72 -11.72 19.41
C VAL A 12 -19.14 -12.12 19.00
N LEU A 13 -19.82 -11.31 18.18
CA LEU A 13 -21.15 -11.64 17.66
C LEU A 13 -21.08 -12.80 16.65
N ARG A 14 -20.04 -12.84 15.82
CA ARG A 14 -19.83 -13.92 14.83
C ARG A 14 -19.63 -15.29 15.47
N GLU A 15 -18.97 -15.34 16.62
CA GLU A 15 -18.78 -16.59 17.37
C GLU A 15 -20.09 -17.19 17.90
N GLN A 16 -21.15 -16.39 18.01
CA GLN A 16 -22.48 -16.84 18.48
C GLN A 16 -23.38 -17.35 17.34
N MET A 17 -22.93 -17.25 16.09
CA MET A 17 -23.70 -17.66 14.92
C MET A 17 -23.60 -19.17 14.69
N THR A 18 -24.64 -19.77 14.11
CA THR A 18 -24.53 -21.15 13.59
C THR A 18 -23.51 -21.22 12.45
N PRO A 19 -22.92 -22.40 12.15
CA PRO A 19 -21.93 -22.53 11.07
C PRO A 19 -22.42 -21.99 9.72
N PHE A 20 -23.70 -22.23 9.38
CA PHE A 20 -24.31 -21.73 8.15
C PHE A 20 -24.43 -20.20 8.15
N ASN A 21 -24.98 -19.62 9.21
CA ASN A 21 -25.16 -18.18 9.34
C ASN A 21 -23.81 -17.44 9.35
N ARG A 22 -22.81 -18.04 10.01
CA ARG A 22 -21.44 -17.51 10.06
C ARG A 22 -20.81 -17.46 8.66
N SER A 23 -20.92 -18.53 7.88
CA SER A 23 -20.37 -18.58 6.51
C SER A 23 -20.99 -17.49 5.64
N TYR A 24 -22.33 -17.38 5.63
CA TYR A 24 -23.03 -16.34 4.88
C TYR A 24 -22.62 -14.93 5.32
N TYR A 25 -22.45 -14.73 6.62
CA TYR A 25 -22.02 -13.46 7.19
C TYR A 25 -20.56 -13.12 6.85
N GLU A 26 -19.69 -14.12 6.66
CA GLU A 26 -18.31 -13.91 6.23
C GLU A 26 -18.24 -13.38 4.79
N ASP A 27 -19.05 -13.93 3.89
CA ASP A 27 -19.17 -13.44 2.51
C ASP A 27 -19.66 -11.99 2.46
N MET A 28 -20.66 -11.68 3.29
CA MET A 28 -21.18 -10.33 3.50
C MET A 28 -20.09 -9.35 3.96
N LEU A 29 -19.29 -9.76 4.93
CA LEU A 29 -18.21 -8.97 5.50
C LEU A 29 -17.11 -8.68 4.47
N LEU A 30 -16.78 -9.66 3.63
CA LEU A 30 -15.84 -9.47 2.52
C LEU A 30 -16.38 -8.44 1.51
N GLY A 31 -17.63 -8.60 1.08
CA GLY A 31 -18.27 -7.69 0.12
C GLY A 31 -18.33 -6.25 0.62
N LEU A 32 -18.76 -6.02 1.86
CA LEU A 32 -18.91 -4.66 2.38
C LEU A 32 -17.57 -3.98 2.66
N ARG A 33 -16.54 -4.71 3.10
CA ARG A 33 -15.19 -4.16 3.33
C ARG A 33 -14.44 -3.87 2.02
N ALA A 34 -14.76 -4.59 0.95
CA ALA A 34 -14.26 -4.30 -0.40
C ALA A 34 -14.97 -3.10 -1.06
N SER A 35 -16.12 -2.68 -0.54
CA SER A 35 -16.91 -1.58 -1.09
C SER A 35 -16.26 -0.20 -0.90
N LYS A 36 -16.81 0.81 -1.57
CA LYS A 36 -16.38 2.22 -1.45
C LYS A 36 -16.98 2.94 -0.24
N VAL A 37 -17.71 2.25 0.63
CA VAL A 37 -18.35 2.84 1.80
C VAL A 37 -17.29 3.28 2.82
N ASP A 38 -17.58 4.35 3.56
CA ASP A 38 -16.71 4.81 4.64
C ASP A 38 -16.45 3.68 5.68
N PRO A 39 -15.21 3.47 6.15
CA PRO A 39 -14.89 2.37 7.07
C PRO A 39 -15.68 2.37 8.38
N VAL A 40 -16.05 3.54 8.92
CA VAL A 40 -16.87 3.61 10.13
C VAL A 40 -18.26 3.09 9.81
N ARG A 41 -18.85 3.58 8.71
CA ARG A 41 -20.18 3.15 8.28
C ARG A 41 -20.22 1.67 7.90
N THR A 42 -19.18 1.15 7.25
CA THR A 42 -19.04 -0.28 6.95
C THR A 42 -19.14 -1.13 8.22
N GLU A 43 -18.38 -0.79 9.27
CA GLU A 43 -18.40 -1.58 10.51
C GLU A 43 -19.70 -1.41 11.31
N GLU A 44 -20.35 -0.24 11.25
CA GLU A 44 -21.69 -0.04 11.81
C GLU A 44 -22.72 -0.96 11.14
N LEU A 45 -22.74 -0.98 9.81
CA LEU A 45 -23.62 -1.82 9.02
C LEU A 45 -23.39 -3.32 9.27
N LEU A 46 -22.13 -3.72 9.43
CA LEU A 46 -21.80 -5.08 9.82
C LEU A 46 -22.34 -5.42 11.21
N LEU A 47 -22.20 -4.53 12.19
CA LEU A 47 -22.78 -4.75 13.53
C LEU A 47 -24.31 -4.82 13.51
N GLU A 48 -24.97 -3.94 12.76
CA GLU A 48 -26.42 -3.95 12.55
C GLU A 48 -26.88 -5.29 11.94
N ALA A 49 -26.21 -5.74 10.87
CA ALA A 49 -26.49 -7.02 10.23
C ALA A 49 -26.21 -8.22 11.16
N ALA A 50 -25.14 -8.19 11.95
CA ALA A 50 -24.83 -9.25 12.90
C ALA A 50 -25.91 -9.38 13.98
N ALA A 51 -26.40 -8.26 14.51
CA ALA A 51 -27.46 -8.24 15.51
C ALA A 51 -28.78 -8.80 14.94
N LEU A 52 -29.17 -8.36 13.73
CA LEU A 52 -30.37 -8.85 13.05
C LEU A 52 -30.29 -10.36 12.77
N LEU A 53 -29.12 -10.85 12.37
CA LEU A 53 -28.88 -12.27 12.12
C LEU A 53 -29.04 -13.10 13.39
N LEU A 54 -28.47 -12.66 14.52
CA LEU A 54 -28.58 -13.37 15.80
C LEU A 54 -30.03 -13.36 16.32
N GLU A 55 -30.77 -12.27 16.14
CA GLU A 55 -32.18 -12.21 16.49
C GLU A 55 -33.03 -13.17 15.65
N GLY A 56 -32.78 -13.22 14.33
CA GLY A 56 -33.44 -14.16 13.44
C GLY A 56 -33.07 -15.62 13.75
N GLN A 57 -31.80 -15.87 14.10
CA GLN A 57 -31.33 -17.17 14.54
C GLN A 57 -32.02 -17.65 15.82
N ALA A 58 -32.24 -16.77 16.80
CA ALA A 58 -33.01 -17.09 18.01
C ALA A 58 -34.47 -17.47 17.70
N LYS A 59 -35.00 -17.01 16.56
CA LYS A 59 -36.33 -17.36 16.03
C LYS A 59 -36.30 -18.55 15.06
N GLY A 60 -35.18 -19.25 14.94
CA GLY A 60 -35.01 -20.42 14.06
C GLY A 60 -34.87 -20.08 12.56
N LYS A 61 -34.62 -18.80 12.22
CA LYS A 61 -34.40 -18.37 10.83
C LYS A 61 -32.91 -18.43 10.48
N ASN A 62 -32.61 -18.77 9.23
CA ASN A 62 -31.26 -18.72 8.69
C ASN A 62 -30.98 -17.40 7.95
N ALA A 63 -29.71 -17.13 7.67
CA ALA A 63 -29.27 -15.88 7.04
C ALA A 63 -29.93 -15.61 5.69
N LYS A 64 -30.16 -16.63 4.86
CA LYS A 64 -30.85 -16.48 3.56
C LYS A 64 -32.30 -16.04 3.71
N GLN A 65 -32.98 -16.50 4.75
CA GLN A 65 -34.36 -16.09 5.05
C GLN A 65 -34.46 -14.65 5.57
N ILE A 66 -33.34 -14.09 6.07
CA ILE A 66 -33.29 -12.73 6.63
C ILE A 66 -32.80 -11.73 5.57
N PHE A 67 -31.75 -12.09 4.84
CA PHE A 67 -31.01 -11.19 3.94
C PHE A 67 -31.20 -11.53 2.45
N GLY A 68 -31.84 -12.65 2.13
CA GLY A 68 -32.01 -13.13 0.75
C GLY A 68 -30.90 -14.08 0.30
N GLU A 69 -30.98 -14.55 -0.94
CA GLU A 69 -30.03 -15.54 -1.48
C GLU A 69 -28.60 -15.01 -1.59
N HIS A 70 -28.44 -13.71 -1.88
CA HIS A 70 -27.14 -13.08 -2.11
C HIS A 70 -26.81 -12.04 -1.02
N PRO A 71 -25.75 -12.25 -0.23
CA PRO A 71 -25.35 -11.32 0.83
C PRO A 71 -25.07 -9.89 0.32
N GLU A 72 -24.62 -9.77 -0.92
CA GLU A 72 -24.25 -8.51 -1.56
C GLU A 72 -25.45 -7.60 -1.83
N ASP A 73 -26.62 -8.18 -2.09
CA ASP A 73 -27.81 -7.41 -2.48
C ASP A 73 -28.35 -6.58 -1.31
N TYR A 74 -28.24 -7.09 -0.08
CA TYR A 74 -28.66 -6.36 1.12
C TYR A 74 -27.95 -5.02 1.29
N PHE A 75 -26.71 -4.90 0.83
CA PHE A 75 -25.92 -3.67 0.95
C PHE A 75 -25.92 -2.81 -0.30
N LYS A 76 -26.45 -3.27 -1.45
CA LYS A 76 -26.48 -2.45 -2.68
C LYS A 76 -27.24 -1.14 -2.48
N GLU A 77 -28.38 -1.17 -1.80
CA GLU A 77 -29.18 0.03 -1.52
C GLU A 77 -28.50 0.97 -0.50
N ILE A 78 -27.80 0.39 0.48
CA ILE A 78 -27.14 1.14 1.55
C ILE A 78 -25.80 1.72 1.08
N ALA A 79 -25.05 1.00 0.26
CA ALA A 79 -23.78 1.46 -0.31
C ALA A 79 -23.98 2.65 -1.27
N GLY A 80 -25.15 2.75 -1.90
CA GLY A 80 -25.50 3.88 -2.77
C GLY A 80 -25.80 5.19 -2.02
N SER A 81 -26.16 5.12 -0.73
CA SER A 81 -26.55 6.27 0.10
C SER A 81 -25.48 6.71 1.10
N ALA A 82 -24.42 5.90 1.30
CA ALA A 82 -23.34 6.24 2.20
C ALA A 82 -22.34 7.24 1.58
N PRO A 83 -21.71 8.13 2.37
CA PRO A 83 -20.64 8.98 1.88
C PRO A 83 -19.51 8.11 1.35
N ALA A 84 -19.14 8.32 0.08
CA ALA A 84 -18.04 7.59 -0.54
C ALA A 84 -16.75 7.83 0.25
N ARG A 85 -15.99 6.75 0.46
CA ARG A 85 -14.63 6.79 1.01
C ARG A 85 -13.87 7.90 0.31
N LYS A 86 -13.22 8.79 1.09
CA LYS A 86 -12.36 9.84 0.56
C LYS A 86 -11.14 9.20 -0.10
N VAL A 87 -11.31 8.78 -1.36
CA VAL A 87 -10.24 8.17 -2.15
C VAL A 87 -9.20 9.26 -2.35
N ARG A 88 -7.99 8.98 -1.91
CA ARG A 88 -6.87 9.88 -2.08
C ARG A 88 -6.71 10.17 -3.58
N SER A 89 -6.58 11.44 -3.96
CA SER A 89 -6.44 11.78 -5.38
C SER A 89 -5.21 11.07 -5.96
N LYS A 90 -5.33 10.57 -7.21
CA LYS A 90 -4.21 9.91 -7.90
C LYS A 90 -2.95 10.77 -7.87
N LEU A 91 -3.10 12.08 -8.04
CA LEU A 91 -2.00 13.04 -7.97
C LEU A 91 -1.28 13.01 -6.60
N ASN A 92 -2.04 13.03 -5.50
CA ASN A 92 -1.47 12.97 -4.15
C ASN A 92 -0.74 11.62 -3.92
N TYR A 93 -1.26 10.51 -4.46
CA TYR A 93 -0.60 9.21 -4.41
C TYR A 93 0.75 9.20 -5.15
N TYR A 94 0.78 9.66 -6.41
CA TYR A 94 2.00 9.69 -7.21
C TYR A 94 3.04 10.70 -6.73
N LEU A 95 2.63 11.76 -6.03
CA LEU A 95 3.57 12.69 -5.39
C LEU A 95 4.15 12.13 -4.09
N MET A 96 3.37 11.33 -3.37
CA MET A 96 3.82 10.74 -2.10
C MET A 96 4.95 9.74 -2.27
N ILE A 97 4.90 8.93 -3.34
CA ILE A 97 5.89 7.87 -3.61
C ILE A 97 7.32 8.43 -3.73
N PRO A 98 7.64 9.36 -4.67
CA PRO A 98 8.97 9.92 -4.79
C PRO A 98 9.34 10.73 -3.54
N TRP A 99 8.39 11.43 -2.92
CA TRP A 99 8.64 12.16 -1.68
C TRP A 99 9.12 11.22 -0.55
N ALA A 100 8.44 10.09 -0.38
CA ALA A 100 8.82 9.08 0.62
C ALA A 100 10.16 8.44 0.29
N ALA A 101 10.40 8.09 -0.97
CA ALA A 101 11.66 7.48 -1.41
C ALA A 101 12.86 8.42 -1.19
N LEU A 102 12.73 9.69 -1.55
CA LEU A 102 13.77 10.70 -1.33
C LEU A 102 13.98 10.99 0.16
N THR A 103 12.92 11.03 0.95
CA THR A 103 13.03 11.15 2.41
C THR A 103 13.84 9.99 3.00
N GLY A 104 13.56 8.76 2.54
CA GLY A 104 14.31 7.57 2.94
C GLY A 104 15.78 7.63 2.52
N LEU A 105 16.04 8.04 1.27
CA LEU A 105 17.40 8.24 0.75
C LEU A 105 18.21 9.20 1.63
N PHE A 106 17.68 10.40 1.89
CA PHE A 106 18.38 11.38 2.74
C PHE A 106 18.52 10.90 4.19
N SER A 107 17.58 10.10 4.68
CA SER A 107 17.68 9.48 6.01
C SER A 107 18.86 8.51 6.09
N VAL A 108 19.06 7.69 5.06
CA VAL A 108 20.22 6.77 4.98
C VAL A 108 21.52 7.56 4.90
N TYR A 109 21.59 8.57 4.03
CA TYR A 109 22.78 9.44 3.92
C TYR A 109 23.10 10.17 5.23
N ALA A 110 22.07 10.64 5.94
CA ALA A 110 22.23 11.28 7.24
C ALA A 110 22.78 10.30 8.29
N VAL A 111 22.11 9.15 8.47
CA VAL A 111 22.49 8.19 9.51
C VAL A 111 23.85 7.57 9.22
N ALA A 112 24.05 7.04 8.02
CA ALA A 112 25.32 6.41 7.64
C ALA A 112 26.48 7.43 7.63
N GLY A 113 26.24 8.63 7.10
CA GLY A 113 27.24 9.70 7.06
C GLY A 113 27.63 10.21 8.44
N LEU A 114 26.68 10.36 9.37
CA LEU A 114 26.98 10.76 10.75
C LEU A 114 27.69 9.65 11.53
N LEU A 115 27.31 8.39 11.32
CA LEU A 115 28.00 7.24 11.93
C LEU A 115 29.45 7.13 11.47
N LEU A 116 29.70 7.32 10.17
CA LEU A 116 31.06 7.32 9.62
C LEU A 116 31.86 8.52 10.11
N LEU A 117 31.30 9.73 10.10
CA LEU A 117 31.95 10.91 10.65
C LEU A 117 32.38 10.69 12.10
N TRP A 118 31.54 10.04 12.90
CA TRP A 118 31.85 9.73 14.30
C TRP A 118 32.92 8.63 14.45
N SER A 119 32.93 7.63 13.56
CA SER A 119 33.85 6.49 13.64
C SER A 119 35.22 6.75 13.03
N THR A 120 35.29 7.42 11.88
CA THR A 120 36.51 7.55 11.07
C THR A 120 36.92 9.00 10.85
N GLY A 121 36.05 9.97 11.17
CA GLY A 121 36.29 11.39 10.86
C GLY A 121 36.11 11.75 9.39
N ASP A 122 35.72 10.79 8.55
CA ASP A 122 35.54 10.97 7.12
C ASP A 122 34.07 10.76 6.71
N THR A 123 33.68 11.43 5.63
CA THR A 123 32.34 11.36 5.05
C THR A 123 32.35 11.08 3.55
N GLU A 124 33.49 10.82 2.89
CA GLU A 124 33.59 10.73 1.41
C GLU A 124 32.44 9.94 0.76
N MET A 125 32.12 8.75 1.28
CA MET A 125 31.08 7.88 0.71
C MET A 125 29.64 8.41 0.84
N PHE A 126 29.35 9.23 1.85
CA PHE A 126 27.99 9.76 2.15
C PHE A 126 27.92 11.30 2.21
N GLY A 127 29.02 11.96 1.85
CA GLY A 127 29.18 13.41 1.77
C GLY A 127 28.97 13.95 0.36
N GLN A 128 28.70 13.06 -0.60
CA GLN A 128 28.49 13.38 -2.01
C GLN A 128 27.32 12.56 -2.56
N ILE A 129 26.48 13.20 -3.37
CA ILE A 129 25.37 12.53 -4.06
C ILE A 129 25.25 13.05 -5.48
N SER A 130 25.02 12.15 -6.43
CA SER A 130 24.74 12.54 -7.81
C SER A 130 23.28 12.99 -7.96
N ILE A 131 23.05 14.05 -8.73
CA ILE A 131 21.69 14.45 -9.14
C ILE A 131 20.99 13.30 -9.87
N PHE A 132 21.75 12.48 -10.61
CA PHE A 132 21.23 11.30 -11.26
C PHE A 132 20.62 10.32 -10.25
N THR A 133 21.28 10.07 -9.13
CA THR A 133 20.76 9.20 -8.06
C THR A 133 19.44 9.72 -7.50
N ILE A 134 19.32 11.04 -7.28
CA ILE A 134 18.07 11.66 -6.80
C ILE A 134 16.94 11.43 -7.81
N LEU A 135 17.21 11.64 -9.11
CA LEU A 135 16.23 11.42 -10.17
C LEU A 135 15.83 9.95 -10.29
N VAL A 136 16.80 9.03 -10.28
CA VAL A 136 16.56 7.59 -10.38
C VAL A 136 15.79 7.07 -9.18
N VAL A 137 16.10 7.52 -7.96
CA VAL A 137 15.36 7.11 -6.77
C VAL A 137 13.93 7.65 -6.82
N GLY A 138 13.74 8.92 -7.20
CA GLY A 138 12.40 9.52 -7.32
C GLY A 138 11.53 8.83 -8.38
N ALA A 139 12.02 8.76 -9.63
CA ALA A 139 11.28 8.15 -10.73
C ALA A 139 11.18 6.62 -10.60
N GLY A 140 12.27 5.98 -10.19
CA GLY A 140 12.37 4.53 -10.00
C GLY A 140 11.45 4.04 -8.89
N ALA A 141 11.22 4.82 -7.84
CA ALA A 141 10.23 4.46 -6.81
C ALA A 141 8.81 4.35 -7.38
N ILE A 142 8.42 5.23 -8.30
CA ILE A 142 7.09 5.15 -8.95
C ILE A 142 7.00 3.87 -9.77
N VAL A 143 8.01 3.61 -10.61
CA VAL A 143 8.06 2.41 -11.45
C VAL A 143 8.03 1.14 -10.60
N LEU A 144 8.81 1.11 -9.50
CA LEU A 144 8.87 -0.03 -8.59
C LEU A 144 7.52 -0.31 -7.94
N ILE A 145 6.84 0.73 -7.45
CA ILE A 145 5.50 0.59 -6.86
C ILE A 145 4.51 0.08 -7.89
N GLU A 146 4.53 0.58 -9.13
CA GLU A 146 3.65 0.08 -10.20
C GLU A 146 3.87 -1.40 -10.50
N ILE A 147 5.14 -1.84 -10.56
CA ILE A 147 5.49 -3.25 -10.77
C ILE A 147 4.98 -4.11 -9.60
N ILE A 148 5.21 -3.68 -8.36
CA ILE A 148 4.74 -4.39 -7.17
C ILE A 148 3.22 -4.47 -7.14
N MET A 149 2.52 -3.37 -7.45
CA MET A 149 1.06 -3.34 -7.48
C MET A 149 0.49 -4.27 -8.55
N LYS A 150 1.09 -4.29 -9.75
CA LYS A 150 0.72 -5.20 -10.83
C LYS A 150 0.99 -6.66 -10.47
N TRP A 151 2.09 -6.93 -9.78
CA TRP A 151 2.42 -8.26 -9.30
C TRP A 151 1.44 -8.71 -8.21
N LEU A 152 1.14 -7.84 -7.23
CA LEU A 152 0.16 -8.11 -6.19
C LEU A 152 -1.24 -8.36 -6.76
N SER A 153 -1.67 -7.59 -7.77
CA SER A 153 -2.98 -7.83 -8.41
C SER A 153 -3.02 -9.16 -9.14
N SER A 154 -1.90 -9.59 -9.74
CA SER A 154 -1.82 -10.89 -10.43
C SER A 154 -1.85 -12.09 -9.47
N LEU A 155 -1.58 -11.90 -8.18
CA LEU A 155 -1.72 -12.95 -7.17
C LEU A 155 -3.17 -13.12 -6.70
N SER A 156 -4.03 -12.11 -6.92
CA SER A 156 -5.45 -12.17 -6.55
C SER A 156 -6.31 -12.82 -7.64
N GLU A 157 -5.80 -12.95 -8.86
CA GLU A 157 -6.42 -13.76 -9.91
C GLU A 157 -5.94 -15.20 -9.76
N ASP A 158 -6.88 -16.08 -9.43
CA ASP A 158 -6.68 -17.51 -9.23
C ASP A 158 -6.38 -18.20 -10.58
N ASP A 159 -5.16 -18.02 -11.09
CA ASP A 159 -4.69 -18.67 -12.31
C ASP A 159 -3.35 -19.37 -12.04
N ALA A 160 -3.42 -20.70 -11.94
CA ALA A 160 -2.27 -21.57 -11.77
C ALA A 160 -1.24 -21.33 -12.89
N PRO A 161 0.03 -21.02 -12.55
CA PRO A 161 1.04 -20.69 -13.55
C PRO A 161 1.42 -21.94 -14.36
N LYS A 162 1.11 -21.91 -15.67
CA LYS A 162 1.63 -22.91 -16.61
C LYS A 162 3.12 -22.65 -16.86
N PRO A 163 4.01 -23.66 -16.69
CA PRO A 163 5.44 -23.48 -16.92
C PRO A 163 5.70 -23.18 -18.40
N LYS A 164 6.24 -21.99 -18.70
CA LYS A 164 6.74 -21.64 -20.03
C LYS A 164 8.15 -22.23 -20.23
N PRO A 165 8.47 -22.77 -21.42
CA PRO A 165 9.82 -23.20 -21.74
C PRO A 165 10.78 -22.01 -21.77
N PHE A 166 12.04 -22.26 -21.44
CA PHE A 166 13.10 -21.25 -21.32
C PHE A 166 13.35 -20.55 -22.68
N ASP A 167 13.07 -19.25 -22.76
CA ASP A 167 13.19 -18.48 -24.00
C ASP A 167 14.58 -17.85 -24.12
N ILE A 168 15.44 -18.48 -24.91
CA ILE A 168 16.81 -18.02 -25.20
C ILE A 168 16.81 -16.66 -25.92
N LYS A 169 15.76 -16.33 -26.70
CA LYS A 169 15.62 -14.99 -27.31
C LYS A 169 15.28 -13.94 -26.25
N GLY A 170 14.42 -14.29 -25.29
CA GLY A 170 14.14 -13.48 -24.11
C GLY A 170 15.39 -13.20 -23.27
N LEU A 171 16.26 -14.21 -23.11
CA LEU A 171 17.55 -14.06 -22.42
C LEU A 171 18.48 -13.08 -23.16
N GLY A 172 18.58 -13.19 -24.49
CA GLY A 172 19.38 -12.27 -25.31
C GLY A 172 18.91 -10.82 -25.21
N ILE A 173 17.59 -10.60 -25.16
CA ILE A 173 17.01 -9.26 -24.92
C ILE A 173 17.35 -8.77 -23.51
N TYR A 174 17.25 -9.63 -22.49
CA TYR A 174 17.57 -9.27 -21.11
C TYR A 174 19.05 -8.90 -20.92
N VAL A 175 19.96 -9.66 -21.55
CA VAL A 175 21.40 -9.36 -21.57
C VAL A 175 21.66 -8.05 -22.30
N GLY A 176 21.00 -7.81 -23.44
CA GLY A 176 21.08 -6.53 -24.15
C GLY A 176 20.61 -5.34 -23.30
N ILE A 177 19.48 -5.48 -22.60
CA ILE A 177 18.96 -4.48 -21.66
C ILE A 177 19.94 -4.26 -20.51
N ALA A 178 20.53 -5.31 -19.94
CA ALA A 178 21.50 -5.19 -18.85
C ALA A 178 22.76 -4.44 -19.29
N ILE A 179 23.30 -4.73 -20.48
CA ILE A 179 24.45 -4.02 -21.04
C ILE A 179 24.11 -2.55 -21.27
N ILE A 180 22.94 -2.26 -21.86
CA ILE A 180 22.47 -0.88 -22.06
C ILE A 180 22.28 -0.16 -20.73
N ALA A 181 21.75 -0.82 -19.70
CA ALA A 181 21.56 -0.25 -18.37
C ALA A 181 22.90 0.10 -17.69
N VAL A 182 23.90 -0.77 -17.81
CA VAL A 182 25.26 -0.50 -17.31
C VAL A 182 25.91 0.65 -18.06
N PHE A 183 25.79 0.67 -19.40
CA PHE A 183 26.35 1.72 -20.24
C PHE A 183 25.68 3.08 -19.99
N LEU A 184 24.35 3.08 -19.83
CA LEU A 184 23.57 4.24 -19.39
C LEU A 184 24.04 4.70 -18.02
N GLY A 185 24.20 3.81 -17.04
CA GLY A 185 24.67 4.16 -15.69
C GLY A 185 26.02 4.89 -15.72
N ILE A 186 27.01 4.34 -16.42
CA ILE A 186 28.35 4.94 -16.53
C ILE A 186 28.31 6.26 -17.32
N PHE A 187 27.52 6.33 -18.39
CA PHE A 187 27.37 7.55 -19.19
C PHE A 187 26.64 8.66 -18.42
N LEU A 188 25.63 8.30 -17.63
CA LEU A 188 24.84 9.21 -16.81
C LEU A 188 25.64 9.73 -15.61
N ASP A 189 26.48 8.90 -15.00
CA ASP A 189 27.40 9.32 -13.94
C ASP A 189 28.40 10.39 -14.43
N ASN A 190 28.81 10.33 -15.71
CA ASN A 190 29.66 11.36 -16.33
C ASN A 190 28.87 12.61 -16.78
N LEU A 191 27.55 12.52 -16.98
CA LEU A 191 26.74 13.64 -17.47
C LEU A 191 26.20 14.53 -16.35
N PHE A 192 25.93 13.96 -15.18
CA PHE A 192 25.28 14.66 -14.09
C PHE A 192 26.30 15.12 -13.03
N PRO A 193 26.23 16.39 -12.60
CA PRO A 193 27.14 16.88 -11.58
C PRO A 193 26.87 16.19 -10.23
N VAL A 194 27.96 15.80 -9.58
CA VAL A 194 27.94 15.34 -8.19
C VAL A 194 27.96 16.57 -7.29
N ILE A 195 27.04 16.61 -6.33
CA ILE A 195 26.97 17.70 -5.35
C ILE A 195 27.50 17.21 -4.00
N SER A 196 28.28 18.04 -3.33
CA SER A 196 28.68 17.78 -1.94
C SER A 196 27.48 18.00 -1.02
N LEU A 197 27.00 16.93 -0.41
CA LEU A 197 25.87 16.95 0.51
C LEU A 197 26.33 16.46 1.87
N SER A 198 26.64 17.39 2.78
CA SER A 198 27.05 17.06 4.14
C SER A 198 26.00 16.20 4.85
N PRO A 199 26.39 15.22 5.70
CA PRO A 199 25.44 14.42 6.47
C PRO A 199 24.43 15.23 7.30
N TRP A 200 24.83 16.42 7.75
CA TRP A 200 23.95 17.35 8.45
C TRP A 200 22.85 17.95 7.55
N VAL A 201 23.19 18.26 6.30
CA VAL A 201 22.20 18.74 5.31
C VAL A 201 21.24 17.60 4.97
N SER A 202 21.76 16.38 4.78
CA SER A 202 20.95 15.17 4.60
C SER A 202 19.99 14.95 5.76
N LEU A 203 20.43 15.21 7.01
CA LEU A 203 19.57 15.10 8.19
C LEU A 203 18.43 16.12 8.16
N ILE A 204 18.71 17.37 7.81
CA ILE A 204 17.69 18.42 7.69
C ILE A 204 16.66 18.04 6.61
N LEU A 205 17.12 17.56 5.45
CA LEU A 205 16.25 17.11 4.36
C LEU A 205 15.40 15.91 4.78
N ALA A 206 15.97 14.95 5.51
CA ALA A 206 15.26 13.80 6.04
C ALA A 206 14.14 14.21 7.02
N VAL A 207 14.46 15.11 7.97
CA VAL A 207 13.48 15.62 8.94
C VAL A 207 12.39 16.42 8.24
N ALA A 208 12.75 17.34 7.35
CA ALA A 208 11.79 18.13 6.58
C ALA A 208 10.89 17.24 5.70
N GLY A 209 11.46 16.25 5.03
CA GLY A 209 10.74 15.27 4.23
C GLY A 209 9.76 14.45 5.08
N GLY A 210 10.20 13.97 6.24
CA GLY A 210 9.37 13.22 7.19
C GLY A 210 8.22 14.04 7.77
N LEU A 211 8.46 15.30 8.11
CA LEU A 211 7.40 16.24 8.52
C LEU A 211 6.42 16.50 7.36
N GLY A 212 6.92 16.66 6.13
CA GLY A 212 6.10 16.77 4.92
C GLY A 212 5.18 15.56 4.73
N LEU A 213 5.70 14.33 4.89
CA LEU A 213 4.89 13.11 4.86
C LEU A 213 3.78 13.14 5.91
N LYS A 214 4.12 13.52 7.15
CA LYS A 214 3.16 13.56 8.24
C LYS A 214 2.05 14.60 8.02
N PHE A 215 2.41 15.83 7.64
CA PHE A 215 1.47 16.95 7.62
C PHE A 215 0.72 17.13 6.30
N ILE A 216 1.34 16.77 5.17
CA ILE A 216 0.75 16.94 3.84
C ILE A 216 0.06 15.64 3.42
N PHE A 217 0.74 14.51 3.63
CA PHE A 217 0.35 13.23 3.05
C PHE A 217 -0.48 12.37 4.03
N PHE A 218 -0.22 12.41 5.34
CA PHE A 218 -0.97 11.62 6.34
C PHE A 218 -2.05 12.39 7.09
N LYS A 219 -2.46 13.56 6.60
CA LYS A 219 -3.60 14.29 7.16
C LYS A 219 -4.91 13.54 6.85
N SER A 220 -5.39 12.79 7.84
CA SER A 220 -6.67 12.09 7.81
C SER A 220 -7.82 13.04 8.13
#